data_AF-A0A937Z3M7-F1
#
_entry.id   AF-A0A937Z3M7-F1
#
_cell.length_a   1.000
_cell.length_b   1.000
_cell.length_c   1.000
_cell.angle_alpha   90.00
_cell.angle_beta   90.00
_cell.angle_gamma   90.00
#
_symmetry.space_group_name_H-M   'P 1'
#
loop_
_entity.id
_entity.type
_entity.pdbx_description
1 polymer ?
#
loop_
_entity_poly.entity_id
_entity_poly.type
_entity_poly.pdbx_seq_one_letter_code
_entity_poly.pdbx_strand_id
1 'polypeptide(L)'
;MERQEMEALRARLDRVERRLRVAVVGWVVSIATVVVLGVAVQQAVSQPEVLRARLIEVVDAAGQPRIALAIRPDGSPGLSFFDAAGQPRIGLGVLPDGSPGLGLYDAAGRSRIALAVLLDGSPGLGLYDAAGRSRIGLAVLLDGSPGLGLYDAAGRERIGLDVLPDGSPWLRLYDATGRVLFRVP
;
A
#
# COMPACT_ATOMS: atom_id res chain seq x y z
N MET A 1 -1.93 -61.64 -66.03
CA MET A 1 -2.65 -60.37 -65.79
C MET A 1 -2.62 -59.98 -64.32
N GLU A 2 -2.97 -60.86 -63.38
CA GLU A 2 -3.08 -60.52 -61.94
C GLU A 2 -1.83 -59.88 -61.29
N ARG A 3 -0.60 -60.30 -61.66
CA ARG A 3 0.63 -59.71 -61.08
C ARG A 3 0.86 -58.24 -61.48
N GLN A 4 0.53 -57.88 -62.72
CA GLN A 4 0.69 -56.50 -63.22
C GLN A 4 -0.35 -55.56 -62.60
N GLU A 5 -1.58 -56.05 -62.39
CA GLU A 5 -2.62 -55.30 -61.68
C GLU A 5 -2.25 -55.08 -60.21
N MET A 6 -1.62 -56.07 -59.57
CA MET A 6 -1.22 -55.97 -58.17
C MET A 6 -0.03 -55.03 -57.94
N GLU A 7 0.91 -55.00 -58.88
CA GLU A 7 2.01 -54.01 -58.89
C GLU A 7 1.50 -52.60 -59.15
N ALA A 8 0.55 -52.43 -60.07
CA ALA A 8 -0.10 -51.14 -60.33
C ALA A 8 -0.91 -50.64 -59.12
N LEU A 9 -1.57 -51.54 -58.39
CA LEU A 9 -2.33 -51.21 -57.19
C LEU A 9 -1.40 -50.78 -56.05
N ARG A 10 -0.30 -51.49 -55.81
CA ARG A 10 0.72 -51.14 -54.80
C ARG A 10 1.34 -49.77 -55.07
N ALA A 11 1.74 -49.49 -56.31
CA ALA A 11 2.31 -48.20 -56.69
C ALA A 11 1.32 -47.02 -56.52
N ARG A 12 0.01 -47.27 -56.70
CA ARG A 12 -1.03 -46.28 -56.39
C ARG A 12 -1.22 -46.10 -54.88
N LEU A 13 -1.17 -47.19 -54.11
CA LEU A 13 -1.30 -47.15 -52.66
C LEU A 13 -0.18 -46.34 -52.00
N ASP A 14 1.07 -46.60 -52.39
CA ASP A 14 2.25 -45.86 -51.88
C ASP A 14 2.16 -44.37 -52.19
N ARG A 15 1.62 -44.02 -53.36
CA ARG A 15 1.43 -42.64 -53.79
C ARG A 15 0.33 -41.95 -52.98
N VAL A 16 -0.76 -42.65 -52.66
CA VAL A 16 -1.84 -42.14 -51.80
C VAL A 16 -1.37 -42.01 -50.36
N GLU A 17 -0.68 -43.02 -49.82
CA GLU A 17 -0.16 -43.00 -48.46
C GLU A 17 0.86 -41.88 -48.26
N ARG A 18 1.77 -41.67 -49.21
CA ARG A 18 2.72 -40.55 -49.15
C ARG A 18 2.01 -39.19 -49.18
N ARG A 19 0.97 -39.04 -50.00
CA ARG A 19 0.14 -37.80 -50.04
C ARG A 19 -0.63 -37.59 -48.74
N LEU A 20 -1.22 -38.64 -48.19
CA LEU A 20 -1.96 -38.60 -46.93
C LEU A 20 -1.03 -38.27 -45.76
N ARG A 21 0.14 -38.90 -45.67
CA ARG A 21 1.15 -38.61 -44.64
C ARG A 21 1.60 -37.15 -44.70
N VAL A 22 1.88 -36.61 -45.90
CA VAL A 22 2.24 -35.19 -46.06
C VAL A 22 1.09 -34.26 -45.67
N ALA A 23 -0.15 -34.59 -46.06
CA ALA A 23 -1.32 -33.79 -45.70
C ALA A 23 -1.59 -33.78 -44.19
N VAL A 24 -1.49 -34.95 -43.54
CA VAL A 24 -1.67 -35.09 -42.08
C VAL A 24 -0.57 -34.35 -41.32
N VAL A 25 0.69 -34.47 -41.73
CA VAL A 25 1.81 -33.72 -41.12
C VAL A 25 1.58 -32.22 -41.28
N GLY A 26 1.18 -31.75 -42.48
CA GLY A 26 0.84 -30.34 -42.70
C GLY A 26 -0.29 -29.84 -41.80
N TRP A 27 -1.33 -30.66 -41.60
CA TRP A 27 -2.44 -30.35 -40.70
C TRP A 27 -2.00 -30.27 -39.23
N VAL A 28 -1.21 -31.24 -38.76
CA VAL A 28 -0.68 -31.26 -37.38
C VAL A 28 0.20 -30.04 -37.11
N VAL A 29 1.08 -29.70 -38.05
CA VAL A 29 1.94 -28.50 -37.93
C VAL A 29 1.09 -27.22 -37.89
N SER A 30 0.03 -27.15 -38.69
CA SER A 30 -0.86 -25.99 -38.71
C SER A 30 -1.61 -25.83 -37.38
N ILE A 31 -2.16 -26.92 -36.83
CA ILE A 31 -2.80 -26.92 -35.50
C ILE A 31 -1.80 -26.50 -34.42
N ALA A 32 -0.61 -27.11 -34.40
CA ALA A 32 0.42 -26.79 -33.43
C ALA A 32 0.80 -25.31 -33.48
N THR A 33 0.89 -24.74 -34.68
CA THR A 33 1.18 -23.32 -34.88
C THR A 33 0.08 -22.43 -34.32
N VAL A 34 -1.20 -22.75 -34.57
CA VAL A 34 -2.35 -22.00 -34.02
C VAL A 34 -2.39 -22.07 -32.49
N VAL A 35 -2.11 -23.24 -31.91
CA VAL A 35 -2.06 -23.41 -30.45
C VAL A 35 -0.92 -22.57 -29.85
N VAL A 36 0.27 -22.61 -30.44
CA VAL A 36 1.42 -21.80 -30.00
C VAL A 36 1.12 -20.31 -30.11
N LEU A 37 0.52 -19.85 -31.21
CA LEU A 37 0.08 -18.46 -31.35
C LEU A 37 -0.95 -18.08 -30.30
N GLY A 38 -1.94 -18.94 -30.06
CA GLY A 38 -2.99 -18.71 -29.07
C GLY A 38 -2.44 -18.58 -27.65
N VAL A 39 -1.51 -19.46 -27.26
CA VAL A 39 -0.82 -19.39 -25.96
C VAL A 39 0.01 -18.10 -25.84
N ALA A 40 0.74 -17.72 -26.90
CA ALA A 40 1.53 -16.50 -26.91
C ALA A 40 0.66 -15.23 -26.77
N VAL A 41 -0.48 -15.17 -27.47
CA VAL A 41 -1.46 -14.08 -27.37
C VAL A 41 -2.05 -14.02 -25.97
N GLN A 42 -2.45 -15.15 -25.38
CA GLN A 42 -3.00 -15.20 -24.04
C GLN A 42 -2.01 -14.69 -23.00
N GLN A 43 -0.72 -15.05 -23.13
CA GLN A 43 0.34 -14.58 -22.24
C GLN A 43 0.61 -13.07 -22.39
N ALA A 44 0.52 -12.52 -23.60
CA ALA A 44 0.68 -11.09 -23.84
C ALA A 44 -0.46 -10.26 -23.22
N VAL A 45 -1.69 -10.78 -23.25
CA VAL A 45 -2.87 -10.10 -22.66
C VAL A 45 -2.91 -10.22 -21.13
N SER A 46 -2.23 -11.21 -20.55
CA SER A 46 -2.30 -11.51 -19.10
C SER A 46 -1.19 -10.87 -18.25
N GLN A 47 -0.43 -9.91 -18.78
CA GLN A 47 0.53 -9.17 -17.95
C GLN A 47 -0.23 -8.31 -16.92
N PRO A 48 0.04 -8.43 -15.61
CA PRO A 48 -0.55 -7.53 -14.63
C PRO A 48 -0.12 -6.10 -14.99
N GLU A 49 -1.10 -5.22 -15.19
CA GLU A 49 -0.90 -3.84 -15.59
C GLU A 49 -0.33 -3.04 -14.41
N VAL A 50 0.98 -3.16 -14.19
CA VAL A 50 1.69 -2.40 -13.15
C VAL A 50 1.88 -0.97 -13.67
N LEU A 51 1.15 -0.02 -13.08
CA LEU A 51 1.37 1.40 -13.34
C LEU A 51 2.69 1.86 -12.70
N ARG A 52 3.72 2.11 -13.53
CA ARG A 52 5.00 2.68 -13.11
C ARG A 52 5.05 4.15 -13.45
N ALA A 53 5.05 5.01 -12.44
CA ALA A 53 5.12 6.46 -12.59
C ALA A 53 6.04 7.06 -11.53
N ARG A 54 6.65 8.21 -11.84
CA ARG A 54 7.42 9.00 -10.86
C ARG A 54 6.51 9.82 -9.94
N LEU A 55 5.35 10.19 -10.46
CA LEU A 55 4.35 11.04 -9.82
C LEU A 55 2.99 10.65 -10.39
N ILE A 56 1.99 10.47 -9.53
CA ILE A 56 0.59 10.33 -9.92
C ILE A 56 -0.18 11.44 -9.23
N GLU A 57 -0.83 12.30 -10.01
CA GLU A 57 -1.66 13.39 -9.51
C GLU A 57 -3.11 13.21 -9.96
N VAL A 58 -4.03 13.45 -9.04
CA VAL A 58 -5.44 13.68 -9.37
C VAL A 58 -5.65 15.18 -9.34
N VAL A 59 -6.02 15.76 -10.48
CA VAL A 59 -6.23 17.20 -10.64
C VAL A 59 -7.73 17.52 -10.75
N ASP A 60 -8.11 18.74 -10.37
CA ASP A 60 -9.47 19.24 -10.59
C ASP A 60 -9.68 19.83 -12.00
N ALA A 61 -10.87 20.37 -12.26
CA ALA A 61 -11.23 20.98 -13.55
C ALA A 61 -10.38 22.21 -13.92
N ALA A 62 -9.76 22.87 -12.95
CA ALA A 62 -8.84 23.99 -13.18
C ALA A 62 -7.38 23.53 -13.37
N GLY A 63 -7.13 22.21 -13.32
CA GLY A 63 -5.80 21.62 -13.42
C GLY A 63 -5.00 21.68 -12.11
N GLN A 64 -5.63 22.01 -10.97
CA GLN A 64 -4.93 22.04 -9.68
C GLN A 64 -4.85 20.63 -9.07
N PRO A 65 -3.69 20.19 -8.57
CA PRO A 65 -3.56 18.93 -7.85
C PRO A 65 -4.42 18.90 -6.58
N ARG A 66 -5.20 17.83 -6.41
CA ARG A 66 -6.02 17.52 -5.24
C ARG A 66 -5.49 16.32 -4.46
N ILE A 67 -4.82 15.40 -5.16
CA ILE A 67 -4.16 14.24 -4.58
C ILE A 67 -2.83 14.05 -5.31
N ALA A 68 -1.76 13.74 -4.58
CA ALA A 68 -0.48 13.36 -5.18
C ALA A 68 0.11 12.13 -4.48
N LEU A 69 0.53 11.13 -5.28
CA LEU A 69 1.35 10.00 -4.85
C LEU A 69 2.75 10.16 -5.48
N ALA A 70 3.75 10.38 -4.63
CA ALA A 70 5.09 10.76 -5.08
C ALA A 70 6.17 10.36 -4.07
N ILE A 71 7.42 10.43 -4.51
CA ILE A 71 8.58 10.56 -3.63
C ILE A 71 8.77 12.03 -3.30
N ARG A 72 8.77 12.37 -2.00
CA ARG A 72 8.97 13.73 -1.49
C ARG A 72 10.44 14.15 -1.66
N PRO A 73 10.77 15.46 -1.54
CA PRO A 73 12.15 15.94 -1.69
C PRO A 73 13.16 15.30 -0.73
N ASP A 74 12.70 14.79 0.41
CA ASP A 74 13.51 14.06 1.40
C ASP A 74 13.75 12.58 1.03
N GLY A 75 13.22 12.10 -0.10
CA GLY A 75 13.33 10.71 -0.55
C GLY A 75 12.25 9.79 0.00
N SER A 76 11.36 10.27 0.86
CA SER A 76 10.30 9.45 1.45
C SER A 76 9.08 9.31 0.54
N PRO A 77 8.46 8.11 0.43
CA PRO A 77 7.20 7.93 -0.29
C PRO A 77 6.03 8.55 0.46
N GLY A 78 5.13 9.22 -0.25
CA GLY A 78 3.93 9.80 0.34
C GLY A 78 2.73 9.97 -0.59
N LEU A 79 1.56 9.90 0.02
CA LEU A 79 0.26 10.29 -0.51
C LEU A 79 -0.21 11.55 0.22
N SER A 80 -0.51 12.61 -0.52
CA SER A 80 -0.98 13.89 0.03
C SER A 80 -2.32 14.28 -0.58
N PHE A 81 -3.21 14.85 0.24
CA PHE A 81 -4.47 15.46 -0.19
C PHE A 81 -4.39 16.97 0.04
N PHE A 82 -4.79 17.76 -0.95
CA PHE A 82 -4.67 19.22 -0.94
C PHE A 82 -6.03 19.92 -0.93
N ASP A 83 -6.10 21.05 -0.23
CA ASP A 83 -7.27 21.93 -0.25
C ASP A 83 -7.29 22.87 -1.47
N ALA A 84 -8.35 23.68 -1.59
CA ALA A 84 -8.56 24.69 -2.65
C ALA A 84 -7.37 25.65 -2.86
N ALA A 85 -6.57 25.89 -1.84
CA ALA A 85 -5.40 26.77 -1.89
C ALA A 85 -4.09 26.02 -2.21
N GLY A 86 -4.15 24.71 -2.45
CA GLY A 86 -2.98 23.85 -2.69
C GLY A 86 -2.24 23.46 -1.41
N GLN A 87 -2.84 23.66 -0.24
CA GLN A 87 -2.22 23.31 1.04
C GLN A 87 -2.52 21.85 1.41
N PRO A 88 -1.52 21.07 1.87
CA PRO A 88 -1.73 19.70 2.28
C PRO A 88 -2.61 19.63 3.54
N ARG A 89 -3.66 18.80 3.51
CA ARG A 89 -4.60 18.58 4.62
C ARG A 89 -4.52 17.19 5.20
N ILE A 90 -4.12 16.21 4.39
CA ILE A 90 -3.88 14.84 4.81
C ILE A 90 -2.55 14.42 4.19
N GLY A 91 -1.70 13.79 4.98
CA GLY A 91 -0.50 13.12 4.52
C GLY A 91 -0.46 11.69 5.04
N LEU A 92 -0.12 10.74 4.19
CA LEU A 92 0.13 9.34 4.54
C LEU A 92 1.45 8.92 3.88
N GLY A 93 2.31 8.21 4.61
CA GLY A 93 3.46 7.56 4.00
C GLY A 93 4.53 7.27 5.02
N VAL A 94 5.77 7.24 4.54
CA VAL A 94 6.95 7.04 5.38
C VAL A 94 7.54 8.41 5.71
N LEU A 95 7.98 8.61 6.95
CA LEU A 95 8.67 9.81 7.43
C LEU A 95 10.17 9.71 7.12
N PRO A 96 10.94 10.82 7.19
CA PRO A 96 12.37 10.79 6.88
C PRO A 96 13.19 9.79 7.68
N ASP A 97 12.70 9.44 8.87
CA ASP A 97 13.33 8.50 9.79
C ASP A 97 12.93 7.03 9.55
N GLY A 98 12.12 6.77 8.51
CA GLY A 98 11.64 5.44 8.13
C GLY A 98 10.34 5.02 8.80
N SER A 99 9.81 5.80 9.74
CA SER A 99 8.56 5.47 10.42
C SER A 99 7.34 5.68 9.51
N PRO A 100 6.33 4.78 9.52
CA PRO A 100 5.06 5.03 8.87
C PRO A 100 4.24 6.05 9.67
N GLY A 101 3.61 6.99 8.97
CA GLY A 101 2.81 8.04 9.59
C GLY A 101 1.63 8.50 8.74
N LEU A 102 0.58 8.92 9.44
CA LEU A 102 -0.59 9.61 8.91
C LEU A 102 -0.76 10.92 9.70
N GLY A 103 -0.91 12.04 8.99
CA GLY A 103 -1.10 13.36 9.56
C GLY A 103 -2.31 14.08 8.99
N LEU A 104 -3.07 14.78 9.84
CA LEU A 104 -4.10 15.74 9.44
C LEU A 104 -3.65 17.15 9.82
N TYR A 105 -3.77 18.09 8.88
CA TYR A 105 -3.20 19.42 8.99
C TYR A 105 -4.27 20.52 8.93
N ASP A 106 -4.07 21.59 9.71
CA ASP A 106 -4.90 22.78 9.65
C ASP A 106 -4.58 23.69 8.46
N ALA A 107 -5.25 24.84 8.38
CA ALA A 107 -5.10 25.77 7.26
C ALA A 107 -3.75 26.49 7.21
N ALA A 108 -3.02 26.46 8.32
CA ALA A 108 -1.67 26.98 8.41
C ALA A 108 -0.62 25.87 8.19
N GLY A 109 -1.03 24.66 7.79
CA GLY A 109 -0.14 23.51 7.58
C GLY A 109 0.36 22.85 8.87
N ARG A 110 -0.25 23.14 10.03
CA ARG A 110 0.17 22.56 11.32
C ARG A 110 -0.53 21.23 11.55
N SER A 111 0.22 20.23 11.99
CA SER A 111 -0.36 18.93 12.38
C SER A 111 -1.33 19.10 13.54
N ARG A 112 -2.53 18.53 13.40
CA ARG A 112 -3.60 18.50 14.41
C ARG A 112 -3.88 17.11 14.91
N ILE A 113 -3.67 16.11 14.06
CA ILE A 113 -3.72 14.70 14.41
C ILE A 113 -2.52 14.03 13.77
N ALA A 114 -1.80 13.21 14.53
CA ALA A 114 -0.77 12.32 14.02
C ALA A 114 -1.04 10.90 14.50
N LEU A 115 -0.94 9.92 13.61
CA LEU A 115 -0.92 8.50 13.91
C LEU A 115 0.36 7.92 13.29
N ALA A 116 1.22 7.33 14.10
CA ALA A 116 2.50 6.81 13.62
C ALA A 116 2.94 5.57 14.40
N VAL A 117 3.86 4.82 13.82
CA VAL A 117 4.72 3.91 14.59
C VAL A 117 5.98 4.70 14.91
N LEU A 118 6.26 4.96 16.19
CA LEU A 118 7.43 5.72 16.63
C LEU A 118 8.73 4.93 16.34
N LEU A 119 9.86 5.61 16.46
CA LEU A 119 11.19 5.04 16.20
C LEU A 119 11.54 3.80 17.01
N ASP A 120 10.97 3.68 18.20
CA ASP A 120 11.13 2.54 19.10
C ASP A 120 10.17 1.37 18.77
N GLY A 121 9.35 1.51 17.72
CA GLY A 121 8.37 0.52 17.27
C GLY A 121 6.99 0.67 17.93
N SER A 122 6.82 1.60 18.87
CA SER A 122 5.53 1.80 19.54
C SER A 122 4.50 2.48 18.63
N PRO A 123 3.25 2.00 18.54
CA PRO A 123 2.17 2.75 17.91
C PRO A 123 1.73 3.92 18.79
N GLY A 124 1.55 5.09 18.19
CA GLY A 124 1.13 6.31 18.88
C GLY A 124 0.14 7.14 18.07
N LEU A 125 -0.82 7.74 18.77
CA LEU A 125 -1.77 8.72 18.26
C LEU A 125 -1.71 10.00 19.11
N GLY A 126 -1.54 11.14 18.47
CA GLY A 126 -1.47 12.45 19.11
C GLY A 126 -2.50 13.43 18.55
N LEU A 127 -3.14 14.20 19.44
CA LEU A 127 -3.96 15.37 19.09
C LEU A 127 -3.25 16.63 19.56
N TYR A 128 -3.16 17.64 18.69
CA TYR A 128 -2.36 18.83 18.91
C TYR A 128 -3.21 20.12 18.88
N ASP A 129 -2.83 21.08 19.72
CA ASP A 129 -3.45 22.40 19.74
C ASP A 129 -2.95 23.32 18.61
N ALA A 130 -3.41 24.57 18.60
CA ALA A 130 -3.04 25.54 17.56
C ALA A 130 -1.57 25.94 17.57
N ALA A 131 -0.86 25.75 18.68
CA ALA A 131 0.56 25.97 18.76
C ALA A 131 1.38 24.70 18.45
N GLY A 132 0.73 23.59 18.07
CA GLY A 132 1.40 22.31 17.80
C GLY A 132 1.79 21.55 19.07
N ARG A 133 1.23 21.88 20.23
CA ARG A 133 1.48 21.13 21.47
C ARG A 133 0.52 19.97 21.61
N SER A 134 1.03 18.81 22.02
CA SER A 134 0.21 17.64 22.33
C SER A 134 -0.79 17.96 23.45
N ARG A 135 -2.04 17.54 23.26
CA ARG A 135 -3.16 17.69 24.20
C ARG A 135 -3.71 16.35 24.63
N ILE A 136 -3.68 15.38 23.73
CA ILE A 136 -4.04 14.01 24.00
C ILE A 136 -2.99 13.12 23.32
N GLY A 137 -2.48 12.15 24.05
CA GLY A 137 -1.62 11.10 23.52
C GLY A 137 -2.19 9.73 23.88
N LEU A 138 -2.28 8.83 22.91
CA LEU A 138 -2.58 7.41 23.11
C LEU A 138 -1.40 6.62 22.54
N ALA A 139 -0.86 5.68 23.29
CA ALA A 139 0.24 4.86 22.81
C ALA A 139 0.22 3.47 23.45
N VAL A 140 0.90 2.53 22.80
CA VAL A 140 1.38 1.32 23.48
C VAL A 140 2.85 1.54 23.81
N LEU A 141 3.19 1.60 25.09
CA LEU A 141 4.55 1.84 25.56
C LEU A 141 5.47 0.66 25.22
N LEU A 142 6.78 0.86 25.36
CA LEU A 142 7.80 -0.13 25.02
C LEU A 142 7.67 -1.46 25.78
N ASP A 143 7.10 -1.43 26.97
CA ASP A 143 6.83 -2.61 27.79
C ASP A 143 5.52 -3.32 27.43
N GLY A 144 4.81 -2.83 26.39
CA GLY A 144 3.51 -3.35 25.94
C GLY A 144 2.30 -2.71 26.65
N SER A 145 2.53 -1.84 27.63
CA SER A 145 1.47 -1.18 28.40
C SER A 145 0.71 -0.17 27.54
N PRO A 146 -0.62 -0.24 27.41
CA PRO A 146 -1.39 0.85 26.82
C PRO A 146 -1.44 2.05 27.76
N GLY A 147 -1.32 3.25 27.21
CA GLY A 147 -1.38 4.51 27.96
C GLY A 147 -2.16 5.59 27.21
N LEU A 148 -2.87 6.41 27.97
CA LEU A 148 -3.56 7.60 27.51
C LEU A 148 -3.24 8.78 28.44
N GLY A 149 -2.70 9.85 27.87
CA GLY A 149 -2.38 11.08 28.59
C GLY A 149 -3.17 12.29 28.10
N LEU A 150 -3.65 13.13 29.02
CA LEU A 150 -4.18 14.46 28.73
C LEU A 150 -3.21 15.53 29.26
N TYR A 151 -2.92 16.52 28.41
CA TYR A 151 -1.85 17.50 28.66
C TYR A 151 -2.37 18.94 28.71
N ASP A 152 -1.82 19.72 29.65
CA ASP A 152 -2.14 21.14 29.78
C ASP A 152 -1.43 22.03 28.74
N ALA A 153 -1.64 23.36 28.84
CA ALA A 153 -1.10 24.31 27.86
C ALA A 153 0.42 24.45 27.85
N ALA A 154 1.10 23.99 28.90
CA ALA A 154 2.54 23.91 28.94
C ALA A 154 3.06 22.53 28.50
N GLY A 155 2.18 21.60 28.09
CA GLY A 155 2.54 20.23 27.73
C GLY A 155 2.77 19.31 28.92
N ARG A 156 2.31 19.68 30.13
CA ARG A 156 2.41 18.82 31.31
C ARG A 156 1.21 17.89 31.39
N GLU A 157 1.47 16.61 31.66
CA GLU A 157 0.41 15.63 31.91
C GLU A 157 -0.43 16.04 33.12
N ARG A 158 -1.76 15.96 32.96
CA ARG A 158 -2.76 16.24 34.00
C ARG A 158 -3.59 15.04 34.34
N ILE A 159 -3.80 14.15 33.38
CA ILE A 159 -4.50 12.89 33.55
C ILE A 159 -3.71 11.83 32.81
N GLY A 160 -3.39 10.74 33.51
CA GLY A 160 -2.82 9.52 32.95
C GLY A 160 -3.75 8.35 33.20
N LEU A 161 -4.00 7.56 32.17
CA LEU A 161 -4.77 6.32 32.20
C LEU A 161 -3.91 5.23 31.57
N ASP A 162 -3.46 4.27 32.35
CA ASP A 162 -2.48 3.27 31.91
C ASP A 162 -2.89 1.86 32.37
N VAL A 163 -2.39 0.82 31.71
CA VAL A 163 -2.39 -0.53 32.26
C VAL A 163 -0.94 -0.95 32.40
N LEU A 164 -0.49 -1.20 33.63
CA LEU A 164 0.91 -1.57 33.90
C LEU A 164 1.25 -2.97 33.36
N PRO A 165 2.53 -3.36 33.28
CA PRO A 165 2.94 -4.68 32.80
C PRO A 165 2.35 -5.86 33.58
N ASP A 166 1.95 -5.65 34.84
CA ASP A 166 1.28 -6.66 35.67
C ASP A 166 -0.24 -6.76 35.43
N GLY A 167 -0.79 -5.94 34.52
CA GLY A 167 -2.20 -5.89 34.17
C GLY A 167 -3.03 -4.93 35.03
N SER A 168 -2.45 -4.26 36.02
CA SER A 168 -3.18 -3.35 36.89
C SER A 168 -3.56 -2.07 36.13
N PRO A 169 -4.83 -1.64 36.12
CA PRO A 169 -5.21 -0.35 35.57
C PRO A 169 -4.74 0.76 36.51
N TRP A 170 -4.36 1.92 35.98
CA TRP A 170 -3.96 3.07 36.77
C TRP A 170 -4.62 4.33 36.25
N LEU A 171 -5.20 5.11 37.17
CA LEU A 171 -5.62 6.48 36.91
C LEU A 171 -4.76 7.40 37.77
N ARG A 172 -4.15 8.42 37.15
CA ARG A 172 -3.35 9.45 37.82
C ARG A 172 -3.91 10.84 37.48
N LEU A 173 -4.12 11.67 38.50
CA LEU A 173 -4.48 13.09 38.36
C LEU A 173 -3.38 13.96 38.96
N TYR A 174 -2.94 14.98 38.22
CA TYR A 174 -1.88 15.89 38.65
C TYR A 174 -2.40 17.32 38.84
N ASP A 175 -1.92 18.01 39.88
CA ASP A 175 -2.16 19.44 40.10
C ASP A 175 -1.37 20.32 39.14
N ALA A 176 -1.57 21.64 39.20
CA ALA A 176 -0.88 22.61 38.35
C ALA A 176 0.67 22.55 38.44
N THR A 177 1.22 22.08 39.56
CA THR A 177 2.66 21.96 39.80
C THR A 177 3.24 20.60 39.37
N GLY A 178 2.38 19.64 39.00
CA GLY A 178 2.78 18.28 38.62
C GLY A 178 2.78 17.29 39.78
N ARG A 179 2.23 17.66 40.95
CA ARG A 179 2.07 16.73 42.08
C ARG A 179 0.83 15.87 41.87
N VAL A 180 0.92 14.60 42.24
CA VAL A 180 -0.23 13.67 42.20
C VAL A 180 -1.28 14.12 43.22
N LEU A 181 -2.44 14.52 42.73
CA LEU A 181 -3.63 14.81 43.55
C LEU A 181 -4.34 13.52 43.94
N PHE A 182 -4.44 12.60 42.98
CA PHE A 182 -5.17 11.38 43.13
C PHE A 182 -4.54 10.29 42.26
N ARG A 183 -4.50 9.08 42.80
CA ARG A 183 -4.15 7.89 42.04
C ARG A 183 -4.94 6.70 42.54
N VAL A 184 -5.35 5.84 41.63
CA VAL A 184 -5.92 4.51 41.94
C VAL A 184 -5.18 3.49 41.09
N PRO A 185 -4.90 2.30 41.64
CA PRO A 185 -4.79 1.10 40.81
C PRO A 185 -6.15 0.67 40.22
#